data_AF-A0A947NT50-F1
#
_entry.id   AF-A0A947NT50-F1
#
_cell.length_a   1.000
_cell.length_b   1.000
_cell.length_c   1.000
_cell.angle_alpha   90.00
_cell.angle_beta   90.00
_cell.angle_gamma   90.00
#
_symmetry.space_group_name_H-M   'P 1'
#
loop_
_entity.id
_entity.type
_entity.pdbx_description
1 polymer ?
#
loop_
_entity_poly.entity_id
_entity_poly.type
_entity_poly.pdbx_seq_one_letter_code
_entity_poly.pdbx_strand_id
1 'polypeptide(L)'
;MLFFALEAAVASFNLLIVMLVRTFGSQPLERLLGIYSRRAEFLTAVAMSILLTHWLLIMWFIVSRLGSLEFLRLHYTAALGIDWIDVWWKIFVFPGAGLAVIVINGLLSGALVKSYQYLGLLLMSLTILLQIFFMIGGVMAMLLNG
;
A
#
# COMPACT_ATOMS: atom_id res chain seq x y z
N MET A 1 -13.52 -34.67 2.63
CA MET A 1 -12.36 -33.88 3.13
C MET A 1 -12.45 -32.40 2.74
N LEU A 2 -12.73 -32.05 1.48
CA LEU A 2 -12.81 -30.65 1.03
C LEU A 2 -13.86 -29.80 1.77
N PHE A 3 -15.02 -30.39 2.09
CA PHE A 3 -16.12 -29.72 2.80
C PHE A 3 -15.75 -29.29 4.23
N PHE A 4 -15.02 -30.13 4.97
CA PHE A 4 -14.55 -29.81 6.32
C PHE A 4 -13.49 -28.70 6.33
N ALA A 5 -12.62 -28.65 5.32
CA ALA A 5 -11.63 -27.59 5.19
C ALA A 5 -12.28 -26.22 4.91
N LEU A 6 -13.37 -26.21 4.13
CA LEU A 6 -14.14 -25.00 3.83
C LEU A 6 -14.84 -24.45 5.08
N GLU A 7 -15.49 -25.31 5.87
CA GLU A 7 -16.14 -24.87 7.11
C GLU A 7 -15.14 -24.37 8.15
N ALA A 8 -13.98 -25.02 8.29
CA ALA A 8 -12.92 -24.56 9.17
C ALA A 8 -12.39 -23.16 8.74
N ALA A 9 -12.24 -22.93 7.44
CA ALA A 9 -11.82 -21.63 6.91
C ALA A 9 -12.87 -20.52 7.18
N VAL A 10 -14.16 -20.83 6.96
CA VAL A 10 -15.26 -19.89 7.23
C VAL A 10 -15.38 -19.59 8.72
N ALA A 11 -15.25 -20.61 9.59
CA ALA A 11 -15.25 -20.42 11.03
C ALA A 11 -14.07 -19.56 11.51
N SER A 12 -12.88 -19.79 10.96
CA SER A 12 -11.67 -19.00 11.24
C SER A 12 -11.84 -17.54 10.80
N PHE A 13 -12.44 -17.33 9.63
CA PHE A 13 -12.72 -16.01 9.09
C PHE A 13 -13.78 -15.26 9.90
N ASN A 14 -14.85 -15.96 10.32
CA ASN A 14 -15.87 -15.38 11.20
C ASN A 14 -15.32 -15.04 12.58
N LEU A 15 -14.43 -15.88 13.15
CA LEU A 15 -13.72 -15.57 14.38
C LEU A 15 -12.81 -14.34 14.23
N LEU A 16 -12.11 -14.22 13.10
CA LEU A 16 -11.30 -13.06 12.77
C LEU A 16 -12.17 -11.80 12.71
N ILE A 17 -13.32 -11.85 12.03
CA ILE A 17 -14.28 -10.74 11.94
C ILE A 17 -14.82 -10.39 13.32
N VAL A 18 -15.23 -11.36 14.13
CA VAL A 18 -15.76 -11.11 15.48
C VAL A 18 -14.67 -10.53 16.38
N MET A 19 -13.42 -11.00 16.30
CA MET A 19 -12.30 -10.40 17.01
C MET A 19 -12.04 -8.97 16.55
N LEU A 20 -12.04 -8.70 15.24
CA LEU A 20 -11.90 -7.35 14.69
C LEU A 20 -13.03 -6.45 15.21
N VAL A 21 -14.29 -6.84 15.04
CA VAL A 21 -15.47 -6.08 15.49
C VAL A 21 -15.44 -5.86 17.01
N ARG A 22 -15.04 -6.85 17.81
CA ARG A 22 -14.97 -6.69 19.27
C ARG A 22 -13.80 -5.81 19.73
N THR A 23 -12.71 -5.78 18.97
CA THR A 23 -11.54 -4.93 19.23
C THR A 23 -11.82 -3.48 18.79
N PHE A 24 -12.61 -3.30 17.74
CA PHE A 24 -12.82 -2.01 17.06
C PHE A 24 -14.22 -1.38 17.27
N GLY A 25 -15.19 -2.10 17.84
CA GLY A 25 -16.63 -1.83 17.77
C GLY A 25 -17.20 -0.60 18.48
N SER A 26 -16.39 0.38 18.90
CA SER A 26 -16.89 1.64 19.47
C SER A 26 -15.85 2.78 19.50
N GLN A 27 -14.70 2.62 18.85
CA GLN A 27 -13.61 3.59 18.95
C GLN A 27 -13.71 4.59 17.77
N PRO A 28 -13.53 5.90 17.99
CA PRO A 28 -13.48 6.88 16.90
C PRO A 28 -12.39 6.49 15.89
N LEU A 29 -12.63 6.78 14.60
CA LEU A 29 -11.81 6.35 13.45
C LEU A 29 -10.31 6.68 13.64
N GLU A 30 -10.03 7.76 14.36
CA GLU A 30 -8.70 8.19 14.79
C GLU A 30 -7.97 7.11 15.61
N ARG A 31 -8.62 6.51 16.62
CA ARG A 31 -8.02 5.43 17.40
C ARG A 31 -7.85 4.14 16.59
N LEU A 32 -8.70 3.91 15.61
CA LEU A 32 -8.66 2.72 14.76
C LEU A 32 -7.45 2.74 13.81
N LEU A 33 -7.08 3.94 13.32
CA LEU A 33 -5.92 4.15 12.45
C LEU A 33 -4.61 4.45 13.22
N GLY A 34 -4.60 4.33 14.55
CA GLY A 34 -3.40 4.64 15.34
C GLY A 34 -3.08 6.14 15.44
N ILE A 35 -4.08 6.98 15.20
CA ILE A 35 -4.04 8.44 15.34
C ILE A 35 -4.44 8.76 16.79
N TYR A 36 -3.47 8.64 17.70
CA TYR A 36 -3.70 8.83 19.14
C TYR A 36 -2.88 9.96 19.77
N SER A 37 -1.87 10.44 19.04
CA SER A 37 -0.99 11.50 19.50
C SER A 37 -0.65 12.40 18.32
N ARG A 38 -0.38 13.68 18.62
CA ARG A 38 0.06 14.65 17.62
C ARG A 38 1.28 14.19 16.81
N ARG A 39 2.14 13.34 17.41
CA ARG A 39 3.26 12.69 16.72
C ARG A 39 2.79 11.63 15.73
N ALA A 40 1.90 10.73 16.15
CA ALA A 40 1.35 9.70 15.27
C ALA A 40 0.49 10.30 14.13
N GLU A 41 -0.30 11.35 14.43
CA GLU A 41 -0.99 12.18 13.45
C GLU A 41 -0.03 12.73 12.40
N PHE A 42 1.04 13.39 12.86
CA PHE A 42 2.05 13.95 11.97
C PHE A 42 2.72 12.87 11.11
N LEU A 43 3.11 11.74 11.69
CA LEU A 43 3.72 10.63 10.94
C LEU A 43 2.75 10.04 9.90
N THR A 44 1.47 9.90 10.25
CA THR A 44 0.43 9.44 9.32
C THR A 44 0.24 10.44 8.18
N ALA A 45 0.17 11.73 8.49
CA ALA A 45 0.03 12.80 7.50
C ALA A 45 1.24 12.83 6.54
N VAL A 46 2.46 12.63 7.06
CA VAL A 46 3.67 12.53 6.24
C VAL A 46 3.63 11.28 5.34
N ALA A 47 3.21 10.12 5.86
CA ALA A 47 3.08 8.92 5.04
C ALA A 47 2.03 9.10 3.92
N MET A 48 0.90 9.74 4.23
CA MET A 48 -0.16 10.05 3.27
C MET A 48 0.28 11.08 2.22
N SER A 49 1.06 12.09 2.61
CA SER A 49 1.56 13.10 1.65
C SER A 49 2.58 12.50 0.69
N ILE A 50 3.45 11.59 1.15
CA ILE A 50 4.36 10.83 0.28
C ILE A 50 3.56 9.97 -0.69
N LEU A 51 2.57 9.21 -0.19
CA LEU A 51 1.71 8.38 -1.04
C LEU A 51 0.97 9.22 -2.10
N LEU A 52 0.41 10.36 -1.72
CA LEU A 52 -0.29 11.27 -2.63
C LEU A 52 0.66 11.82 -3.70
N THR A 53 1.86 12.25 -3.30
CA THR A 53 2.89 12.74 -4.22
C THR A 53 3.28 11.64 -5.21
N HIS A 54 3.42 10.40 -4.74
CA HIS A 54 3.72 9.25 -5.58
C HIS A 54 2.62 8.99 -6.62
N TRP A 55 1.34 9.03 -6.22
CA TRP A 55 0.22 8.93 -7.14
C TRP A 55 0.21 10.06 -8.18
N LEU A 56 0.45 11.30 -7.75
CA LEU A 56 0.50 12.46 -8.64
C LEU A 56 1.63 12.33 -9.68
N LEU A 57 2.80 11.83 -9.29
CA LEU A 57 3.91 11.58 -10.21
C LEU A 57 3.55 10.52 -11.26
N ILE A 58 2.90 9.42 -10.85
CA ILE A 58 2.44 8.38 -11.78
C ILE A 58 1.43 8.96 -12.77
N MET A 59 0.44 9.70 -12.27
CA MET A 59 -0.59 10.28 -13.13
C MET A 59 -0.01 11.33 -14.08
N TRP A 60 0.92 12.16 -13.61
CA TRP A 60 1.66 13.10 -14.46
C TRP A 60 2.44 12.37 -15.57
N PHE A 61 3.15 11.30 -15.23
CA PHE A 61 3.90 10.48 -16.19
C PHE A 61 2.98 9.87 -17.25
N ILE A 62 1.82 9.35 -16.87
CA ILE A 62 0.84 8.77 -17.80
C ILE A 62 0.22 9.85 -18.70
N VAL A 63 -0.27 10.95 -18.11
CA VAL A 63 -0.97 12.02 -18.84
C VAL A 63 -0.05 12.69 -19.85
N SER A 64 1.21 12.92 -19.49
CA SER A 64 2.21 13.50 -20.41
C SER A 64 2.52 12.61 -21.63
N ARG A 65 2.13 11.34 -21.59
CA ARG A 65 2.40 10.32 -22.64
C ARG A 65 1.14 9.79 -23.32
N LEU A 66 -0.06 10.22 -22.91
CA LEU A 66 -1.34 9.77 -23.47
C LEU A 66 -1.49 10.08 -24.97
N GLY A 67 -0.77 11.09 -25.48
CA GLY A 67 -0.82 11.54 -26.87
C GLY A 67 0.22 10.90 -27.80
N SER A 68 1.24 10.21 -27.27
CA SER A 68 2.20 9.46 -28.08
C SER A 68 1.79 7.98 -28.09
N LEU A 69 1.35 7.49 -29.25
CA LEU A 69 1.05 6.06 -29.49
C LEU A 69 2.28 5.13 -29.26
N GLU A 70 3.42 5.69 -28.88
CA GLU A 70 4.64 4.98 -28.52
C GLU A 70 4.62 4.40 -27.10
N PHE A 71 3.69 4.82 -26.22
CA PHE A 71 3.56 4.27 -24.87
C PHE A 71 3.21 2.77 -24.85
N LEU A 72 2.75 2.23 -25.98
CA LEU A 72 2.43 0.83 -26.20
C LEU A 72 3.21 0.23 -27.39
N ARG A 73 4.39 0.76 -27.72
CA ARG A 73 5.19 0.18 -28.81
C ARG A 73 5.77 -1.15 -28.35
N LEU A 74 5.27 -2.25 -28.92
CA LEU A 74 5.95 -3.55 -28.88
C LEU A 74 7.37 -3.34 -29.41
N HIS A 75 8.38 -3.45 -28.56
CA HIS A 75 9.75 -3.54 -29.03
C HIS A 75 9.95 -4.95 -29.57
N TYR A 76 10.03 -5.06 -30.90
CA TYR A 76 10.48 -6.29 -31.56
C TYR A 76 11.99 -6.33 -31.48
N THR A 77 12.53 -7.01 -30.46
CA THR A 77 13.96 -7.28 -30.38
C THR A 77 14.27 -8.51 -31.24
N ALA A 78 15.06 -8.32 -32.31
CA ALA A 78 15.36 -9.36 -33.30
C ALA A 78 16.04 -10.62 -32.74
N ALA A 79 16.55 -10.56 -31.50
CA ALA A 79 17.32 -11.63 -30.87
C ALA A 79 16.55 -12.48 -29.83
N LEU A 80 15.39 -12.02 -29.33
CA LEU A 80 14.79 -12.60 -28.10
C LEU A 80 13.31 -13.03 -28.21
N GLY A 81 12.60 -12.66 -29.28
CA GLY A 81 11.19 -13.03 -29.47
C GLY A 81 10.27 -12.33 -28.47
N ILE A 82 9.29 -11.57 -28.97
CA ILE A 82 8.24 -10.83 -28.22
C ILE A 82 8.70 -10.45 -26.81
N ASP A 83 9.42 -9.33 -26.68
CA ASP A 83 9.60 -8.72 -25.37
C ASP A 83 8.20 -8.31 -24.91
N TRP A 84 7.61 -9.07 -23.99
CA TRP A 84 6.32 -8.73 -23.44
C TRP A 84 6.51 -7.38 -22.78
N ILE A 85 5.95 -6.32 -23.36
CA ILE A 85 5.79 -5.02 -22.69
C ILE A 85 5.30 -5.34 -21.30
N ASP A 86 6.18 -5.17 -20.32
CA ASP A 86 5.82 -5.54 -18.98
C ASP A 86 4.66 -4.63 -18.59
N VAL A 87 3.55 -5.24 -18.17
CA VAL A 87 2.26 -4.58 -18.34
C VAL A 87 2.25 -3.22 -17.64
N TRP A 88 2.01 -2.14 -18.39
CA TRP A 88 2.18 -0.75 -17.92
C TRP A 88 1.48 -0.46 -16.59
N TRP A 89 0.41 -1.19 -16.26
CA TRP A 89 -0.29 -1.07 -14.98
C TRP A 89 0.56 -1.51 -13.77
N LYS A 90 1.66 -2.26 -13.97
CA LYS A 90 2.57 -2.70 -12.91
C LYS A 90 3.21 -1.52 -12.15
N ILE A 91 3.29 -0.33 -12.75
CA ILE A 91 3.73 0.88 -12.05
C ILE A 91 2.83 1.23 -10.86
N PHE A 92 1.56 0.81 -10.87
CA PHE A 92 0.62 1.00 -9.76
C PHE A 92 0.80 0.00 -8.61
N VAL A 93 1.61 -1.03 -8.77
CA VAL A 93 1.91 -1.99 -7.69
C VAL A 93 2.60 -1.28 -6.52
N PHE A 94 3.51 -0.34 -6.80
CA PHE A 94 4.23 0.40 -5.77
C PHE A 94 3.33 1.29 -4.90
N PRO A 95 2.54 2.24 -5.45
CA PRO A 95 1.63 3.03 -4.62
C PRO A 95 0.50 2.18 -4.00
N GLY A 96 0.06 1.10 -4.67
CA GLY A 96 -0.91 0.17 -4.12
C GLY A 96 -0.38 -0.57 -2.90
N ALA A 97 0.85 -1.08 -2.96
CA ALA A 97 1.55 -1.67 -1.82
C ALA A 97 1.77 -0.63 -0.71
N GLY A 98 2.13 0.60 -1.07
CA GLY A 98 2.22 1.71 -0.12
C GLY A 98 0.91 1.94 0.62
N LEU A 99 -0.22 2.01 -0.07
CA LEU A 99 -1.53 2.15 0.55
C LEU A 99 -1.83 0.98 1.50
N ALA A 100 -1.59 -0.26 1.06
CA ALA A 100 -1.79 -1.44 1.88
C ALA A 100 -0.96 -1.40 3.17
N VAL A 101 0.31 -0.99 3.08
CA VAL A 101 1.19 -0.84 4.25
C VAL A 101 0.67 0.22 5.21
N ILE A 102 0.21 1.38 4.73
CA ILE A 102 -0.40 2.41 5.59
C ILE A 102 -1.63 1.86 6.33
N VAL A 103 -2.51 1.16 5.63
CA VAL A 103 -3.72 0.59 6.23
C VAL A 103 -3.35 -0.45 7.28
N ILE A 104 -2.51 -1.43 6.93
CA ILE A 104 -2.12 -2.52 7.83
C ILE A 104 -1.38 -1.96 9.06
N ASN A 105 -0.38 -1.11 8.86
CA ASN A 105 0.40 -0.58 9.96
C ASN A 105 -0.38 0.44 10.80
N GLY A 106 -1.29 1.21 10.20
CA GLY A 106 -2.21 2.09 10.92
C GLY A 106 -3.14 1.31 11.84
N LEU A 107 -3.74 0.22 11.34
CA LEU A 107 -4.58 -0.68 12.13
C LEU A 107 -3.80 -1.35 13.27
N LEU A 108 -2.60 -1.86 12.99
CA LEU A 108 -1.72 -2.46 14.00
C LEU A 108 -1.28 -1.45 15.05
N SER A 109 -0.89 -0.24 14.62
CA SER A 109 -0.52 0.86 15.51
C SER A 109 -1.69 1.25 16.43
N GLY A 110 -2.91 1.33 15.89
CA GLY A 110 -4.13 1.57 16.66
C GLY A 110 -4.43 0.47 17.67
N ALA A 111 -4.29 -0.80 17.28
CA ALA A 111 -4.50 -1.93 18.18
C ALA A 111 -3.47 -1.97 19.33
N LEU A 112 -2.20 -1.61 19.05
CA LEU A 112 -1.10 -1.68 20.01
C LEU A 112 -1.02 -0.48 20.97
N VAL A 113 -1.76 0.61 20.70
CA VAL A 113 -1.63 1.86 21.46
C VAL A 113 -1.90 1.70 22.96
N LYS A 114 -2.83 0.82 23.34
CA LYS A 114 -3.21 0.62 24.75
C LYS A 114 -2.14 -0.09 25.56
N SER A 115 -1.29 -0.88 24.90
CA SER A 115 -0.31 -1.74 25.56
C SER A 115 1.12 -1.22 25.37
N TYR A 116 1.46 -0.72 24.18
CA TYR A 116 2.83 -0.37 23.80
C TYR A 116 2.88 0.85 22.87
N GLN A 117 2.74 2.05 23.43
CA GLN A 117 2.75 3.31 22.67
C GLN A 117 4.00 3.47 21.78
N TYR A 118 5.19 3.13 22.29
CA TYR A 118 6.44 3.23 21.52
C TYR A 118 6.47 2.31 20.30
N LEU A 119 5.84 1.12 20.39
CA LEU A 119 5.76 0.18 19.28
C LEU A 119 4.88 0.72 18.15
N GLY A 120 3.78 1.40 18.48
CA GLY A 120 2.94 2.09 17.49
C GLY A 120 3.69 3.22 16.75
N LEU A 121 4.46 4.04 17.48
CA LEU A 121 5.30 5.07 16.84
C LEU A 121 6.37 4.46 15.93
N LEU A 122 6.97 3.33 16.35
CA LEU A 122 7.96 2.62 15.56
C LEU A 122 7.35 2.10 14.24
N LEU A 123 6.16 1.50 14.31
CA LEU A 123 5.42 1.04 13.12
C LEU A 123 5.10 2.18 12.15
N MET A 124 4.66 3.33 12.65
CA MET A 124 4.39 4.50 11.80
C MET A 124 5.68 5.08 11.19
N SER A 125 6.77 5.10 11.94
CA SER A 125 8.08 5.52 11.42
C SER A 125 8.58 4.58 10.32
N LEU A 126 8.44 3.27 10.52
CA LEU A 126 8.76 2.26 9.52
C LEU A 126 7.88 2.38 8.27
N THR A 127 6.62 2.76 8.45
CA THR A 127 5.69 3.01 7.34
C THR A 127 6.19 4.13 6.43
N ILE A 128 6.70 5.23 6.99
CA ILE A 128 7.30 6.32 6.19
C ILE A 128 8.52 5.80 5.41
N LEU A 129 9.39 5.02 6.03
CA LEU A 129 10.56 4.45 5.36
C LEU A 129 10.14 3.56 4.17
N LEU A 130 9.11 2.73 4.36
CA LEU A 130 8.55 1.89 3.30
C LEU A 130 7.91 2.73 2.18
N GLN A 131 7.22 3.84 2.50
CA GLN A 131 6.69 4.75 1.49
C GLN A 131 7.80 5.34 0.61
N ILE A 132 8.90 5.78 1.23
CA ILE A 132 10.05 6.31 0.50
C ILE A 132 10.64 5.23 -0.41
N PHE A 133 10.79 4.01 0.10
CA PHE A 133 11.33 2.89 -0.68
C PHE A 133 10.42 2.55 -1.87
N PHE A 134 9.10 2.48 -1.67
CA PHE A 134 8.15 2.25 -2.76
C PHE A 134 8.12 3.41 -3.76
N MET A 135 8.26 4.65 -3.31
CA MET A 135 8.34 5.82 -4.20
C MET A 135 9.60 5.75 -5.07
N ILE A 136 10.76 5.43 -4.49
CA ILE A 136 11.99 5.22 -5.27
C ILE A 136 11.82 4.09 -6.28
N GLY A 137 11.27 2.94 -5.85
CA GLY A 137 10.98 1.82 -6.74
C GLY A 137 10.02 2.17 -7.88
N GLY A 138 8.96 2.93 -7.58
CA GLY A 138 7.99 3.41 -8.57
C GLY A 138 8.61 4.39 -9.57
N VAL A 139 9.44 5.33 -9.11
CA VAL A 139 10.19 6.25 -10.00
C VAL A 139 11.16 5.48 -10.88
N MET A 140 11.91 4.52 -10.34
CA MET A 140 12.79 3.66 -11.15
C MET A 140 12.01 2.87 -12.19
N ALA A 141 10.83 2.34 -11.82
CA ALA A 141 9.96 1.65 -12.76
C ALA A 141 9.45 2.59 -13.88
N MET A 142 9.15 3.86 -13.59
CA MET A 142 8.80 4.84 -14.62
C MET A 142 9.97 5.12 -15.56
N LEU A 143 11.19 5.27 -15.03
CA LEU A 143 12.38 5.57 -15.84
C LEU A 143 12.76 4.39 -16.74
N LEU A 144 12.52 3.15 -16.30
CA LEU A 144 12.76 1.94 -17.09
C LEU A 144 11.69 1.70 -18.17
N ASN A 145 10.43 2.07 -17.89
CA ASN A 145 9.34 2.08 -18.88
C ASN A 145 9.32 3.40 -19.69
N GLY A 146 10.34 4.23 -19.49
CA GLY A 146 10.43 5.62 -19.88
C GLY A 146 11.02 5.79 -21.26
#